data_AF-A0A455UFV5-F1
#
_entry.id   AF-A0A455UFV5-F1
#
_cell.length_a   1.000
_cell.length_b   1.000
_cell.length_c   1.000
_cell.angle_alpha   90.00
_cell.angle_beta   90.00
_cell.angle_gamma   90.00
#
_symmetry.space_group_name_H-M   'P 1'
#
loop_
_entity.id
_entity.type
_entity.pdbx_description
1 polymer ?
#
loop_
_entity_poly.entity_id
_entity_poly.type
_entity_poly.pdbx_seq_one_letter_code
_entity_poly.pdbx_strand_id
1 'polypeptide(L)'
;MPLGDVSDHSRAETFYSSDDVQALIESRYPLIPTTETTPGPSRYFKMADSGSRVGFISPHSHNFCDTCNRVRVTVEGRLLLCLGNEHSVDLRAVLRRHPAICRYLKRRLSMPCR
;
A
#
# COMPACT_ATOMS: atom_id res chain seq x y z
N MET A 1 -1.51 10.55 5.83
CA MET A 1 -0.69 10.33 4.62
C MET A 1 -1.17 11.20 3.47
N PRO A 2 -1.04 12.54 3.57
CA PRO A 2 -1.21 13.35 2.39
C PRO A 2 0.00 13.14 1.48
N LEU A 3 -0.25 12.63 0.28
CA LEU A 3 0.76 12.45 -0.78
C LEU A 3 0.73 13.68 -1.69
N GLY A 4 1.89 14.10 -2.19
CA GLY A 4 2.01 15.32 -2.99
C GLY A 4 2.33 16.57 -2.16
N ASP A 5 2.20 17.73 -2.77
CA ASP A 5 2.39 19.01 -2.11
C ASP A 5 1.20 19.33 -1.21
N VAL A 6 1.47 19.74 0.03
CA VAL A 6 0.45 19.98 1.06
C VAL A 6 0.64 21.41 1.53
N SER A 7 -0.14 22.33 0.96
CA SER A 7 0.00 23.77 1.21
C SER A 7 -0.80 24.27 2.41
N ASP A 8 -1.81 23.52 2.88
CA ASP A 8 -2.73 23.99 3.93
C ASP A 8 -2.14 23.88 5.36
N HIS A 9 -1.34 22.86 5.66
CA HIS A 9 -0.76 22.65 6.99
C HIS A 9 0.59 21.92 6.92
N SER A 10 1.47 22.19 7.90
CA SER A 10 2.75 21.50 8.01
C SER A 10 2.54 20.01 8.30
N ARG A 11 3.30 19.15 7.61
CA ARG A 11 3.28 17.69 7.84
C ARG A 11 3.58 17.33 9.30
N ALA A 12 4.37 18.16 10.00
CA ALA A 12 4.73 17.94 11.40
C ALA A 12 3.53 18.17 12.35
N GLU A 13 2.59 19.04 12.00
CA GLU A 13 1.44 19.39 12.84
C GLU A 13 0.35 18.32 12.83
N THR A 14 0.35 17.46 11.82
CA THR A 14 -0.64 16.38 11.64
C THR A 14 -0.04 14.99 11.78
N PHE A 15 1.23 14.92 12.20
CA PHE A 15 1.94 13.66 12.38
C PHE A 15 1.70 13.10 13.78
N TYR A 16 1.26 11.85 13.84
CA TYR A 16 1.24 11.05 15.05
C TYR A 16 1.77 9.67 14.67
N SER A 17 2.86 9.23 15.32
CA SER A 17 3.58 8.05 14.87
C SER A 17 2.80 6.78 15.20
N SER A 18 3.04 5.71 14.46
CA SER A 18 2.43 4.42 14.78
C SER A 18 2.88 3.88 16.13
N ASP A 19 4.10 4.21 16.56
CA ASP A 19 4.65 3.78 17.84
C ASP A 19 3.93 4.50 18.99
N ASP A 20 3.62 5.80 18.83
CA ASP A 20 2.82 6.57 19.80
C ASP A 20 1.37 6.05 19.88
N VAL A 21 0.76 5.75 18.72
CA VAL A 21 -0.58 5.13 18.68
C VAL A 21 -0.57 3.77 19.37
N GLN A 22 0.46 2.95 19.13
CA GLN A 22 0.61 1.65 19.77
C GLN A 22 0.72 1.80 21.29
N ALA A 23 1.61 2.67 21.77
CA ALA A 23 1.78 2.93 23.20
C ALA A 23 0.50 3.45 23.88
N LEU A 24 -0.25 4.31 23.19
CA LEU A 24 -1.55 4.78 23.66
C LEU A 24 -2.57 3.65 23.80
N ILE A 25 -2.64 2.74 22.83
CA ILE A 25 -3.53 1.56 22.91
C ILE A 25 -3.08 0.64 24.05
N GLU A 26 -1.77 0.38 24.18
CA GLU A 26 -1.18 -0.47 25.21
C GLU A 26 -1.40 0.05 26.64
N SER A 27 -1.64 1.35 26.82
CA SER A 27 -2.00 1.93 28.12
C SER A 27 -3.30 1.34 28.70
N ARG A 28 -4.16 0.78 27.85
CA ARG A 28 -5.46 0.20 28.25
C ARG A 28 -5.63 -1.26 27.82
N TYR A 29 -5.03 -1.66 26.70
CA TYR A 29 -5.21 -2.98 26.09
C TYR A 29 -3.85 -3.62 25.79
N PRO A 30 -3.45 -4.68 26.50
CA PRO A 30 -2.21 -5.39 26.20
C PRO A 30 -2.22 -5.95 24.77
N LEU A 31 -1.16 -5.64 24.02
CA LEU A 31 -0.95 -6.12 22.65
C LEU A 31 0.17 -7.16 22.64
N ILE A 32 -0.08 -8.29 21.98
CA ILE A 32 0.88 -9.40 21.86
C ILE A 32 1.45 -9.39 20.43
N PRO A 33 2.77 -9.22 20.24
CA PRO A 33 3.37 -9.20 18.91
C PRO A 33 3.18 -10.55 18.20
N THR A 34 3.01 -10.50 16.88
CA THR A 34 2.85 -11.70 16.04
C THR A 34 3.91 -11.76 14.95
N THR A 35 4.20 -12.97 14.49
CA THR A 35 5.01 -13.23 13.28
C THR A 35 4.15 -13.33 12.02
N GLU A 36 2.84 -13.06 12.11
CA GLU A 36 1.93 -13.13 10.99
C GLU A 36 2.25 -12.00 9.98
N THR A 37 2.39 -12.38 8.71
CA THR A 37 2.64 -11.44 7.61
C THR A 37 1.57 -11.58 6.55
N THR A 38 1.15 -10.46 5.96
CA THR A 38 0.28 -10.44 4.76
C THR A 38 1.02 -9.79 3.60
N PRO A 39 0.51 -9.85 2.35
CA PRO A 39 1.06 -9.09 1.21
C PRO A 39 0.97 -7.55 1.36
N GLY A 40 0.63 -7.05 2.55
CA GLY A 40 0.54 -5.64 2.89
C GLY A 40 1.61 -5.23 3.92
N PRO A 41 1.84 -3.92 4.06
CA PRO A 41 2.88 -3.38 4.93
C PRO A 41 2.52 -3.39 6.43
N SER A 42 1.44 -4.07 6.80
CA SER A 42 0.89 -4.04 8.15
C SER A 42 1.68 -4.96 9.07
N ARG A 43 2.06 -4.45 10.24
CA ARG A 43 2.60 -5.26 11.35
C ARG A 43 1.49 -5.60 12.32
N TYR A 44 1.28 -6.88 12.61
CA TYR A 44 0.12 -7.34 13.37
C TYR A 44 0.45 -7.66 14.82
N PHE A 45 -0.50 -7.30 15.69
CA PHE A 45 -0.54 -7.62 17.11
C PHE A 45 -1.88 -8.27 17.43
N LYS A 46 -1.91 -9.22 18.36
CA LYS A 46 -3.13 -9.81 18.90
C LYS A 46 -3.57 -9.06 20.16
N MET A 47 -4.87 -8.90 20.32
CA MET A 47 -5.42 -8.43 21.59
C MET A 47 -5.39 -9.56 22.61
N ALA A 48 -4.98 -9.28 23.86
CA ALA A 48 -4.91 -10.30 24.89
C ALA A 48 -6.30 -10.76 25.39
N ASP A 49 -7.32 -9.93 25.22
CA ASP A 49 -8.68 -10.11 25.76
C ASP A 49 -9.68 -10.67 24.73
N SER A 50 -9.29 -10.83 23.47
CA SER A 50 -10.19 -11.24 22.39
C SER A 50 -9.45 -11.95 21.25
N GLY A 51 -10.21 -12.62 20.38
CA GLY A 51 -9.67 -13.20 19.13
C GLY A 51 -9.30 -12.16 18.06
N SER A 52 -9.30 -10.88 18.41
CA SER A 52 -9.07 -9.76 17.48
C SER A 52 -7.58 -9.51 17.26
N ARG A 53 -7.28 -8.88 16.12
CA ARG A 53 -5.93 -8.40 15.79
C ARG A 53 -5.96 -6.94 15.36
N VAL A 54 -4.89 -6.24 15.69
CA VAL A 54 -4.65 -4.85 15.30
C VAL A 54 -3.44 -4.83 14.37
N GLY A 55 -3.55 -4.11 13.26
CA GLY A 55 -2.48 -3.94 12.28
C GLY A 55 -2.04 -2.50 12.20
N PHE A 56 -0.74 -2.24 12.37
CA PHE A 56 -0.15 -0.92 12.22
C PHE A 56 0.49 -0.80 10.84
N ILE A 57 0.13 0.26 10.10
CA ILE A 57 0.74 0.63 8.83
C ILE A 57 1.52 1.92 9.07
N SER A 58 2.83 1.87 8.91
CA SER A 58 3.76 2.93 9.35
C SER A 58 4.54 3.54 8.18
N PRO A 59 3.89 4.30 7.31
CA PRO A 59 4.46 4.72 6.03
C PRO A 59 5.44 5.90 6.10
N HIS A 60 5.78 6.36 7.30
CA HIS A 60 6.77 7.42 7.51
C HIS A 60 7.95 6.90 8.33
N SER A 61 7.69 6.22 9.45
CA SER A 61 8.73 5.68 10.34
C SER A 61 9.31 4.34 9.85
N HIS A 62 8.49 3.49 9.23
CA HIS A 62 8.90 2.15 8.76
C HIS A 62 8.45 1.96 7.30
N ASN A 63 9.13 2.67 6.39
CA ASN A 63 8.84 2.59 4.95
C ASN A 63 8.94 1.16 4.42
N PHE A 64 8.11 0.85 3.43
CA PHE A 64 7.96 -0.49 2.84
C PHE A 64 8.14 -0.47 1.31
N CYS A 65 8.77 0.58 0.78
CA CYS A 65 8.99 0.72 -0.66
C CYS A 65 9.88 -0.39 -1.22
N ASP A 66 10.89 -0.84 -0.47
CA ASP A 66 11.87 -1.84 -0.91
C ASP A 66 11.25 -3.23 -1.16
N THR A 67 10.13 -3.51 -0.50
CA THR A 67 9.36 -4.75 -0.68
C THR A 67 8.06 -4.55 -1.47
N CYS A 68 7.80 -3.33 -1.94
CA CYS A 68 6.57 -3.01 -2.66
C CYS A 68 6.59 -3.62 -4.07
N ASN A 69 5.60 -4.46 -4.37
CA ASN A 69 5.45 -5.15 -5.66
C ASN A 69 4.18 -4.72 -6.41
N ARG A 70 3.63 -3.54 -6.12
CA ARG A 70 2.34 -3.08 -6.67
C ARG A 70 2.54 -2.16 -7.87
N VAL A 71 1.84 -2.48 -8.95
CA VAL A 71 1.62 -1.57 -10.08
C VAL A 71 0.16 -1.12 -10.11
N ARG A 72 -0.11 0.06 -10.68
CA ARG A 72 -1.46 0.63 -10.79
C ARG A 72 -1.74 1.06 -12.21
N VAL A 73 -3.00 0.94 -12.63
CA VAL A 73 -3.49 1.50 -13.88
C VAL A 73 -4.58 2.52 -13.54
N THR A 74 -4.43 3.76 -14.02
CA THR A 74 -5.44 4.83 -13.82
C THR A 74 -6.64 4.64 -14.72
N VAL A 75 -7.70 5.42 -14.47
CA VAL A 75 -8.90 5.45 -15.31
C VAL A 75 -8.62 5.96 -16.72
N GLU A 76 -7.61 6.81 -16.93
CA GLU A 76 -7.16 7.24 -18.25
C GLU A 76 -6.36 6.15 -19.00
N GLY A 77 -6.01 5.06 -18.31
CA GLY A 77 -5.21 3.97 -18.86
C GLY A 77 -3.70 4.21 -18.77
N ARG A 78 -3.24 4.94 -17.75
CA ARG A 78 -1.81 5.17 -17.48
C ARG A 78 -1.28 4.15 -16.47
N LEU A 79 -0.09 3.61 -16.69
CA LEU A 79 0.61 2.72 -15.78
C LEU A 79 1.47 3.54 -14.80
N LEU A 80 1.26 3.34 -13.50
CA LEU A 80 2.06 3.89 -12.42
C LEU A 80 2.78 2.77 -11.67
N LEU A 81 4.06 2.98 -11.38
CA LEU A 81 4.89 2.04 -10.62
C LEU A 81 4.95 2.39 -9.13
N CYS A 82 4.51 3.59 -8.74
CA CYS A 82 4.51 4.05 -7.35
C CYS A 82 3.25 4.87 -7.08
N LEU A 83 2.77 4.87 -5.84
CA LEU A 83 1.65 5.72 -5.41
C LEU A 83 2.12 7.15 -5.09
N GLY A 84 3.35 7.31 -4.59
CA GLY A 84 3.91 8.59 -4.15
C GLY A 84 4.73 9.32 -5.22
N ASN A 85 4.73 8.83 -6.46
CA ASN A 85 5.41 9.48 -7.59
C ASN A 85 4.43 9.62 -8.76
N GLU A 86 4.52 10.73 -9.47
CA GLU A 86 3.67 11.07 -10.63
C GLU A 86 4.17 10.44 -11.95
N HIS A 87 5.35 9.82 -11.95
CA HIS A 87 5.91 9.15 -13.12
C HIS A 87 4.95 8.06 -13.62
N SER A 88 4.49 8.21 -14.86
CA SER A 88 3.52 7.32 -15.48
C SER A 88 3.76 7.15 -16.97
N VAL A 89 3.35 6.00 -17.50
CA VAL A 89 3.42 5.67 -18.94
C VAL A 89 2.02 5.51 -19.51
N ASP A 90 1.77 6.03 -20.71
CA ASP A 90 0.50 5.81 -21.42
C ASP A 90 0.40 4.37 -21.96
N LEU A 91 -0.01 3.47 -21.07
CA LEU A 91 -0.17 2.05 -21.38
C LEU A 91 -1.25 1.82 -22.44
N ARG A 92 -2.32 2.62 -22.42
CA ARG A 92 -3.41 2.55 -23.41
C ARG A 92 -2.90 2.79 -24.83
N ALA A 93 -2.07 3.80 -25.04
CA ALA A 93 -1.48 4.08 -26.35
C ALA A 93 -0.58 2.93 -26.82
N VAL A 94 0.29 2.40 -25.94
CA VAL A 94 1.18 1.27 -26.25
C VAL A 94 0.36 0.04 -26.67
N LEU A 95 -0.64 -0.33 -25.87
CA LEU A 95 -1.50 -1.49 -26.13
C LEU A 95 -2.26 -1.37 -27.46
N ARG A 96 -2.74 -0.17 -27.81
CA ARG A 96 -3.43 0.09 -29.08
C ARG A 96 -2.50 0.04 -30.30
N ARG A 97 -1.26 0.52 -30.16
CA ARG A 97 -0.24 0.43 -31.23
C ARG A 97 0.28 -0.99 -31.44
N HIS A 98 0.18 -1.86 -30.45
CA HIS A 98 0.65 -3.25 -30.51
C HIS A 98 -0.48 -4.29 -30.24
N PRO A 99 -1.41 -4.51 -31.19
CA PRO A 99 -2.55 -5.41 -31.00
C PRO A 99 -2.18 -6.88 -30.74
N ALA A 100 -1.00 -7.32 -31.17
CA ALA A 100 -0.49 -8.67 -30.91
C ALA A 100 -0.21 -8.88 -29.40
N ILE A 101 0.38 -7.88 -28.73
CA ILE A 101 0.64 -7.90 -27.29
C ILE A 101 -0.69 -7.93 -26.51
N CYS A 102 -1.67 -7.12 -26.93
CA CYS A 102 -3.01 -7.15 -26.36
C CYS A 102 -3.64 -8.55 -26.40
N ARG A 103 -3.58 -9.24 -27.54
CA ARG A 103 -4.12 -10.60 -27.67
C ARG A 103 -3.40 -11.59 -26.77
N TYR A 104 -2.06 -11.50 -26.69
CA TYR A 104 -1.27 -12.33 -25.81
C TYR A 104 -1.65 -12.14 -24.33
N LEU A 105 -1.71 -10.89 -23.87
CA LEU A 105 -2.06 -10.55 -22.49
C LEU A 105 -3.48 -10.99 -22.14
N LYS A 106 -4.47 -10.73 -23.02
CA LYS A 106 -5.84 -11.22 -22.81
C LYS A 106 -5.85 -12.73 -22.62
N ARG A 107 -5.21 -13.50 -23.52
CA ARG A 107 -5.17 -14.96 -23.41
C ARG A 107 -4.53 -15.45 -22.10
N ARG A 108 -3.49 -14.78 -21.61
CA ARG A 108 -2.79 -15.16 -20.36
C ARG A 108 -3.54 -14.73 -19.10
N LEU A 109 -4.18 -13.57 -19.09
CA LEU A 109 -4.92 -13.03 -17.94
C LEU A 109 -6.33 -13.63 -17.82
N SER A 110 -6.91 -14.11 -18.92
CA SER A 110 -8.17 -14.85 -18.93
C SER A 110 -8.01 -16.33 -18.56
N MET A 111 -6.78 -16.81 -18.38
CA MET A 111 -6.57 -18.14 -17.81
C MET A 111 -6.80 -18.06 -16.30
N PRO A 112 -7.55 -19.01 -15.71
CA PRO A 112 -7.72 -19.04 -14.26
C PRO A 112 -6.34 -19.15 -13.60
N CYS A 113 -6.08 -18.31 -12.61
CA CYS A 113 -4.97 -18.54 -11.69
C CYS A 113 -5.13 -19.95 -11.13
N ARG A 114 -4.15 -20.82 -11.40
CA ARG A 114 -3.96 -22.03 -10.62
C ARG A 114 -3.49 -21.66 -9.22
#